data_AF-A0A6M0AJC5-F1
#
_entry.id   AF-A0A6M0AJC5-F1
#
_cell.length_a   1.000
_cell.length_b   1.000
_cell.length_c   1.000
_cell.angle_alpha   90.00
_cell.angle_beta   90.00
_cell.angle_gamma   90.00
#
_symmetry.space_group_name_H-M   'P 1'
#
loop_
_entity.id
_entity.type
_entity.pdbx_description
1 polymer ?
#
loop_
_entity_poly.entity_id
_entity_poly.type
_entity_poly.pdbx_seq_one_letter_code
_entity_poly.pdbx_strand_id
1 'polypeptide(L)'
;CSGGQSPVSFGGFGSMVRHLKRLSNGIHEALDYDLLDRNALAQLQPYQPNIGVTWMFQRTMSVGIKQQLAPNQINQLLTGVFQAMANLGDDVLKPFLQDVVKFSGLSKTLFVTSLTKPGLVVPVIPQVGLTMLLDWMVHYSNLALYSSLYPAGKLLSGMLTTLPPKPRYYYHRWLEAWRYGSGGDY
;
A
#
# COMPACT_ATOMS: atom_id res chain seq x y z
N CYS A 1 -13.02 -9.19 5.18
CA CYS A 1 -13.04 -8.42 6.45
C CYS A 1 -11.62 -8.23 6.94
N SER A 2 -11.29 -7.03 7.45
CA SER A 2 -9.95 -6.55 7.87
C SER A 2 -8.99 -6.16 6.73
N GLY A 3 -9.30 -5.06 6.03
CA GLY A 3 -8.36 -4.38 5.12
C GLY A 3 -7.90 -3.01 5.64
N GLY A 4 -8.18 -2.67 6.90
CA GLY A 4 -7.94 -1.34 7.47
C GLY A 4 -7.01 -1.30 8.68
N GLN A 5 -6.52 -2.44 9.15
CA GLN A 5 -5.62 -2.48 10.30
C GLN A 5 -4.18 -2.37 9.82
N SER A 6 -3.54 -1.25 10.19
CA SER A 6 -2.08 -1.24 10.23
C SER A 6 -1.65 -2.28 11.26
N PRO A 7 -0.75 -3.18 10.87
CA PRO A 7 -0.24 -4.24 11.73
C PRO A 7 1.07 -3.86 12.43
N VAL A 8 1.60 -2.66 12.17
CA VAL A 8 2.81 -2.14 12.85
C VAL A 8 2.44 -1.07 13.89
N SER A 9 1.31 -0.37 13.73
CA SER A 9 0.95 0.77 14.59
C SER A 9 -0.42 0.68 15.29
N PHE A 10 -1.17 -0.44 15.17
CA PHE A 10 -2.58 -0.51 15.65
C PHE A 10 -3.45 0.67 15.14
N GLY A 11 -3.04 1.31 14.05
CA GLY A 11 -3.52 2.61 13.57
C GLY A 11 -4.81 2.56 12.76
N GLY A 12 -5.75 1.66 13.14
CA GLY A 12 -7.01 1.48 12.42
C GLY A 12 -7.89 2.74 12.40
N PHE A 13 -7.77 3.61 13.41
CA PHE A 13 -8.51 4.87 13.44
C PHE A 13 -7.94 5.91 12.47
N GLY A 14 -6.61 6.05 12.41
CA GLY A 14 -5.95 7.01 11.52
C GLY A 14 -6.16 6.67 10.04
N SER A 15 -6.17 5.37 9.68
CA SER A 15 -6.53 4.93 8.33
C SER A 15 -8.00 5.23 8.02
N MET A 16 -8.93 4.95 8.94
CA MET A 16 -10.37 5.24 8.76
C MET A 16 -10.64 6.74 8.56
N VAL A 17 -10.04 7.62 9.37
CA VAL A 17 -10.21 9.08 9.24
C VAL A 17 -9.69 9.57 7.88
N ARG A 18 -8.55 9.05 7.41
CA ARG A 18 -7.99 9.38 6.08
C ARG A 18 -8.92 8.97 4.93
N HIS A 19 -9.62 7.84 5.06
CA HIS A 19 -10.55 7.37 4.03
C HIS A 19 -11.97 7.94 4.14
N LEU A 20 -12.35 8.56 5.27
CA LEU A 20 -13.71 9.03 5.53
C LEU A 20 -14.19 10.05 4.48
N LYS A 21 -13.37 11.04 4.15
CA LYS A 21 -13.72 12.07 3.14
C LYS A 21 -14.03 11.45 1.78
N ARG A 22 -13.22 10.48 1.37
CA ARG A 22 -13.37 9.75 0.10
C ARG A 22 -14.68 8.96 0.06
N LEU A 23 -14.96 8.21 1.14
CA LEU A 23 -16.17 7.40 1.26
C LEU A 23 -17.42 8.27 1.29
N SER A 24 -17.43 9.35 2.06
CA SER A 24 -18.55 10.29 2.13
C SER A 24 -18.86 10.89 0.76
N ASN A 25 -17.84 11.41 0.07
CA ASN A 25 -18.00 11.97 -1.27
C ASN A 25 -18.47 10.92 -2.28
N GLY A 26 -17.96 9.69 -2.21
CA GLY A 26 -18.35 8.61 -3.11
C GLY A 26 -19.77 8.10 -2.89
N ILE A 27 -20.23 8.04 -1.65
CA ILE A 27 -21.61 7.71 -1.32
C ILE A 27 -22.55 8.82 -1.80
N HIS A 28 -22.18 10.08 -1.57
CA HIS A 28 -22.96 11.22 -2.05
C HIS A 28 -23.11 11.22 -3.57
N GLU A 29 -22.02 11.03 -4.31
CA GLU A 29 -22.04 10.96 -5.78
C GLU A 29 -22.80 9.72 -6.31
N ALA A 30 -22.73 8.59 -5.61
CA ALA A 30 -23.51 7.40 -5.95
C ALA A 30 -25.02 7.63 -5.78
N LEU A 31 -25.43 8.37 -4.75
CA LEU A 31 -26.82 8.75 -4.53
C LEU A 31 -27.31 9.76 -5.59
N ASP A 32 -26.51 10.79 -5.89
CA ASP A 32 -26.87 11.81 -6.88
C ASP A 32 -27.09 11.24 -8.28
N TYR A 33 -26.35 10.17 -8.63
CA TYR A 33 -26.40 9.54 -9.95
C TYR A 33 -27.19 8.23 -9.99
N ASP A 34 -27.86 7.86 -8.90
CA ASP A 34 -28.60 6.60 -8.74
C ASP A 34 -27.77 5.34 -9.09
N LEU A 35 -26.50 5.35 -8.68
CA LEU A 35 -25.54 4.26 -8.89
C LEU A 35 -25.41 3.39 -7.63
N LEU A 36 -26.53 2.77 -7.23
CA LEU A 36 -26.64 1.95 -6.01
C LEU A 36 -26.49 0.44 -6.27
N ASP A 37 -26.07 0.07 -7.48
CA ASP A 37 -25.80 -1.32 -7.81
C ASP A 37 -24.51 -1.83 -7.13
N ARG A 38 -24.42 -3.16 -6.99
CA ARG A 38 -23.29 -3.82 -6.32
C ARG A 38 -21.94 -3.43 -6.94
N ASN A 39 -21.86 -3.26 -8.26
CA ASN A 39 -20.60 -2.98 -8.94
C ASN A 39 -20.16 -1.54 -8.70
N ALA A 40 -21.10 -0.58 -8.72
CA ALA A 40 -20.82 0.81 -8.38
C ALA A 40 -20.34 0.94 -6.93
N LEU A 41 -21.08 0.37 -5.97
CA LEU A 41 -20.72 0.44 -4.55
C LEU A 41 -19.41 -0.28 -4.23
N ALA A 42 -19.07 -1.35 -4.94
CA ALA A 42 -17.78 -2.03 -4.77
C ALA A 42 -16.58 -1.10 -5.06
N GLN A 43 -16.75 -0.10 -5.94
CA GLN A 43 -15.69 0.89 -6.23
C GLN A 43 -15.39 1.83 -5.05
N LEU A 44 -16.28 1.89 -4.05
CA LEU A 44 -16.04 2.68 -2.83
C LEU A 44 -14.97 2.03 -1.93
N GLN A 45 -14.74 0.72 -2.04
CA GLN A 45 -13.66 0.03 -1.32
C GLN A 45 -12.71 -0.63 -2.32
N PRO A 46 -11.89 0.19 -3.04
CA PRO A 46 -10.98 -0.35 -4.01
C PRO A 46 -9.88 -1.16 -3.34
N TYR A 47 -9.28 -2.05 -4.13
CA TYR A 47 -8.06 -2.75 -3.75
C TYR A 47 -6.91 -1.76 -3.49
N GLN A 48 -6.16 -2.01 -2.41
CA GLN A 48 -5.11 -1.13 -1.88
C GLN A 48 -3.74 -1.84 -1.88
N PRO A 49 -2.94 -1.69 -2.96
CA PRO A 49 -1.62 -2.32 -3.07
C PRO A 49 -0.64 -1.92 -1.96
N ASN A 50 -0.64 -0.66 -1.53
CA ASN A 50 0.17 -0.16 -0.41
C ASN A 50 -0.03 -0.96 0.89
N ILE A 51 -1.25 -1.40 1.18
CA ILE A 51 -1.54 -2.27 2.33
C ILE A 51 -1.06 -3.70 2.05
N GLY A 52 -1.33 -4.22 0.85
CA GLY A 52 -0.90 -5.57 0.45
C GLY A 52 0.62 -5.79 0.58
N VAL A 53 1.43 -4.82 0.14
CA VAL A 53 2.90 -4.93 0.28
C VAL A 53 3.37 -4.88 1.73
N THR A 54 2.59 -4.29 2.63
CA THR A 54 2.91 -4.17 4.06
C THR A 54 2.82 -5.53 4.76
N TRP A 55 2.00 -6.46 4.24
CA TRP A 55 1.85 -7.80 4.78
C TRP A 55 3.16 -8.59 4.85
N MET A 56 4.03 -8.46 3.84
CA MET A 56 5.32 -9.16 3.84
C MET A 56 6.22 -8.71 4.99
N PHE A 57 6.22 -7.41 5.34
CA PHE A 57 7.00 -6.92 6.48
C PHE A 57 6.55 -7.53 7.81
N GLN A 58 5.25 -7.72 8.02
CA GLN A 58 4.77 -8.41 9.24
C GLN A 58 5.18 -9.86 9.27
N ARG A 59 5.11 -10.52 8.11
CA ARG A 59 5.46 -11.92 7.98
C ARG A 59 6.93 -12.15 8.31
N THR A 60 7.81 -11.25 7.89
CA THR A 60 9.24 -11.32 8.22
C THR A 60 9.54 -10.94 9.67
N MET A 61 8.69 -10.13 10.30
CA MET A 61 8.76 -9.75 11.72
C MET A 61 8.08 -10.75 12.67
N SER A 62 7.46 -11.81 12.14
CA SER A 62 6.78 -12.84 12.94
C SER A 62 7.50 -14.19 12.84
N VAL A 63 7.43 -14.99 13.91
CA VAL A 63 7.95 -16.36 13.94
C VAL A 63 6.82 -17.34 13.63
N GLY A 64 7.01 -18.22 12.65
CA GLY A 64 6.06 -19.30 12.39
C GLY A 64 6.12 -20.39 13.47
N ILE A 65 4.98 -21.04 13.77
CA ILE A 65 4.84 -22.07 14.83
C ILE A 65 5.87 -23.22 14.70
N LYS A 66 6.36 -23.51 13.49
CA LYS A 66 7.33 -24.58 13.19
C LYS A 66 8.71 -24.07 12.71
N GLN A 67 8.98 -22.77 12.81
CA GLN A 67 10.24 -22.19 12.36
C GLN A 67 11.21 -22.00 13.54
N GLN A 68 12.40 -22.60 13.43
CA GLN A 68 13.55 -22.23 14.25
C GLN A 68 14.32 -21.12 13.54
N LEU A 69 14.13 -19.88 13.99
CA LEU A 69 14.92 -18.73 13.55
C LEU A 69 16.01 -18.45 14.59
N ALA A 70 17.13 -17.87 14.15
CA ALA A 70 18.14 -17.43 15.09
C ALA A 70 17.53 -16.35 16.02
N PRO A 71 17.83 -16.37 17.34
CA PRO A 71 17.15 -15.52 18.33
C PRO A 71 17.12 -14.01 17.98
N ASN A 72 18.14 -13.54 17.27
CA ASN A 72 18.31 -12.13 16.91
C ASN A 72 17.97 -11.79 15.45
N GLN A 73 17.53 -12.77 14.64
CA GLN A 73 17.34 -12.57 13.21
C GLN A 73 16.29 -11.48 12.89
N ILE A 74 15.15 -11.50 13.59
CA ILE A 74 14.08 -10.50 13.41
C ILE A 74 14.57 -9.12 13.81
N ASN A 75 15.26 -9.00 14.96
CA ASN A 75 15.79 -7.73 15.44
C ASN A 75 16.86 -7.17 14.49
N GLN A 76 17.75 -8.03 13.98
CA GLN A 76 18.76 -7.63 12.99
C GLN A 76 18.13 -7.19 11.67
N LEU A 77 17.08 -7.87 11.21
CA LEU A 77 16.34 -7.49 10.02
C LEU A 77 15.66 -6.13 10.21
N LEU A 78 14.96 -5.94 11.32
CA LEU A 78 14.23 -4.72 11.63
C LEU A 78 15.18 -3.52 11.75
N THR A 79 16.22 -3.63 12.57
CA THR A 79 17.30 -2.62 12.65
C THR A 79 17.97 -2.41 11.29
N GLY A 80 18.12 -3.49 10.52
CA GLY A 80 18.61 -3.51 9.15
C GLY A 80 17.88 -2.52 8.25
N VAL A 81 16.56 -2.73 8.15
CA VAL A 81 15.61 -2.00 7.31
C VAL A 81 15.43 -0.57 7.81
N PHE A 82 15.25 -0.34 9.12
CA PHE A 82 15.11 1.00 9.67
C PHE A 82 16.35 1.86 9.44
N GLN A 83 17.55 1.28 9.57
CA GLN A 83 18.78 2.01 9.24
C GLN A 83 18.85 2.36 7.75
N ALA A 84 18.42 1.46 6.85
CA ALA A 84 18.38 1.75 5.42
C ALA A 84 17.37 2.88 5.11
N MET A 85 16.21 2.87 5.75
CA MET A 85 15.21 3.95 5.63
C MET A 85 15.73 5.28 6.19
N ALA A 86 16.39 5.26 7.36
CA ALA A 86 16.98 6.45 7.95
C ALA A 86 18.06 7.06 7.04
N ASN A 87 18.89 6.23 6.41
CA ASN A 87 19.91 6.67 5.45
C ASN A 87 19.29 7.26 4.17
N LEU A 88 18.08 6.84 3.80
CA LEU A 88 17.33 7.37 2.65
C LEU A 88 16.60 8.67 2.97
N GLY A 89 16.52 9.05 4.24
CA GLY A 89 15.94 10.30 4.73
C GLY A 89 14.45 10.24 5.09
N ASP A 90 13.96 11.39 5.53
CA ASP A 90 12.61 11.56 6.08
C ASP A 90 11.49 11.24 5.09
N ASP A 91 11.73 11.43 3.79
CA ASP A 91 10.76 11.14 2.72
C ASP A 91 10.43 9.65 2.59
N VAL A 92 11.30 8.78 3.11
CA VAL A 92 11.08 7.33 3.15
C VAL A 92 10.65 6.89 4.56
N LEU A 93 11.33 7.39 5.59
CA LEU A 93 11.10 6.97 6.97
C LEU A 93 9.75 7.45 7.53
N LYS A 94 9.40 8.74 7.37
CA LYS A 94 8.17 9.28 7.98
C LYS A 94 6.89 8.66 7.43
N PRO A 95 6.70 8.48 6.10
CA PRO A 95 5.54 7.76 5.58
C PRO A 95 5.46 6.33 6.12
N PHE A 96 6.59 5.62 6.18
CA PHE A 96 6.61 4.26 6.68
C PHE A 96 6.15 4.16 8.15
N LEU A 97 6.62 5.08 9.02
CA LEU A 97 6.17 5.15 10.42
C LEU A 97 4.68 5.48 10.58
N GLN A 98 4.07 6.10 9.57
CA GLN A 98 2.63 6.40 9.52
C GLN A 98 1.82 5.32 8.78
N ASP A 99 2.42 4.14 8.56
CA ASP A 99 1.81 3.02 7.86
C ASP A 99 1.49 3.33 6.39
N VAL A 100 2.26 4.22 5.76
CA VAL A 100 2.13 4.57 4.35
C VAL A 100 3.34 4.07 3.58
N VAL A 101 3.12 3.02 2.78
CA VAL A 101 4.13 2.50 1.88
C VAL A 101 3.95 3.11 0.49
N LYS A 102 4.92 3.92 0.08
CA LYS A 102 5.03 4.47 -1.28
C LYS A 102 5.96 3.59 -2.12
N PHE A 103 5.67 3.44 -3.41
CA PHE A 103 6.52 2.67 -4.33
C PHE A 103 7.98 3.11 -4.28
N SER A 104 8.24 4.42 -4.45
CA SER A 104 9.61 4.96 -4.47
C SER A 104 10.39 4.69 -3.19
N GLY A 105 9.75 4.86 -2.03
CA GLY A 105 10.36 4.57 -0.73
C GLY A 105 10.69 3.09 -0.59
N LEU A 106 9.72 2.22 -0.87
CA LEU A 106 9.87 0.77 -0.80
C LEU A 106 11.00 0.27 -1.71
N SER A 107 10.99 0.67 -2.98
CA SER A 107 11.98 0.24 -3.96
C SER A 107 13.39 0.66 -3.57
N LYS A 108 13.56 1.91 -3.11
CA LYS A 108 14.85 2.42 -2.60
C LYS A 108 15.30 1.63 -1.38
N THR A 109 14.42 1.38 -0.41
CA THR A 109 14.77 0.62 0.79
C THR A 109 15.18 -0.80 0.45
N LEU A 110 14.43 -1.50 -0.40
CA LEU A 110 14.76 -2.87 -0.82
C LEU A 110 16.11 -2.91 -1.54
N PHE A 111 16.36 -1.97 -2.44
CA PHE A 111 17.61 -1.89 -3.19
C PHE A 111 18.81 -1.57 -2.28
N VAL A 112 18.70 -0.57 -1.40
CA VAL A 112 19.78 -0.24 -0.47
C VAL A 112 20.03 -1.37 0.52
N THR A 113 18.98 -2.01 1.03
CA THR A 113 19.11 -3.13 1.98
C THR A 113 19.72 -4.36 1.33
N SER A 114 19.37 -4.67 0.08
CA SER A 114 19.95 -5.81 -0.63
C SER A 114 21.43 -5.60 -0.95
N LEU A 115 21.85 -4.38 -1.25
CA LEU A 115 23.26 -4.05 -1.50
C LEU A 115 24.09 -3.98 -0.22
N THR A 116 23.58 -3.29 0.81
CA THR A 116 24.37 -3.01 2.03
C THR A 116 24.30 -4.14 3.05
N LYS A 117 23.23 -4.93 3.05
CA LYS A 117 22.96 -5.98 4.04
C LYS A 117 22.40 -7.26 3.38
N PRO A 118 23.12 -7.87 2.42
CA PRO A 118 22.65 -9.08 1.74
C PRO A 118 22.38 -10.24 2.71
N GLY A 119 23.16 -10.33 3.80
CA GLY A 119 22.99 -11.32 4.86
C GLY A 119 21.66 -11.22 5.63
N LEU A 120 20.91 -10.12 5.50
CA LEU A 120 19.57 -9.97 6.07
C LEU A 120 18.47 -10.37 5.08
N VAL A 121 18.68 -10.19 3.78
CA VAL A 121 17.66 -10.43 2.74
C VAL A 121 17.63 -11.91 2.34
N VAL A 122 18.79 -12.54 2.19
CA VAL A 122 18.87 -13.95 1.75
C VAL A 122 18.13 -14.91 2.69
N PRO A 123 18.25 -14.81 4.02
CA PRO A 123 17.53 -15.69 4.95
C PRO A 123 16.01 -15.46 4.97
N VAL A 124 15.54 -14.29 4.51
CA VAL A 124 14.11 -13.98 4.46
C VAL A 124 13.39 -14.84 3.43
N ILE A 125 14.03 -15.17 2.31
CA ILE A 125 13.42 -15.93 1.22
C ILE A 125 12.84 -17.28 1.69
N PRO A 126 13.61 -18.17 2.34
CA PRO A 126 13.07 -19.41 2.89
C PRO A 126 12.16 -19.18 4.10
N GLN A 127 12.32 -18.07 4.84
CA GLN A 127 11.46 -17.74 5.99
C GLN A 127 10.02 -17.41 5.55
N VAL A 128 9.84 -16.63 4.48
CA VAL A 128 8.49 -16.26 4.02
C VAL A 128 7.88 -17.31 3.09
N GLY A 129 8.73 -18.03 2.35
CA GLY A 129 8.32 -19.02 1.35
C GLY A 129 8.09 -18.39 -0.04
N LEU A 130 8.37 -19.18 -1.08
CA LEU A 130 8.34 -18.73 -2.47
C LEU A 130 6.93 -18.32 -2.94
N THR A 131 5.90 -19.06 -2.54
CA THR A 131 4.51 -18.75 -2.91
C THR A 131 4.06 -17.39 -2.41
N MET A 132 4.41 -17.06 -1.16
CA MET A 132 4.11 -15.77 -0.55
C MET A 132 4.90 -14.62 -1.20
N LEU A 133 6.15 -14.87 -1.60
CA LEU A 133 6.93 -13.88 -2.35
C LEU A 133 6.30 -13.56 -3.70
N LEU A 134 5.82 -14.58 -4.42
CA LEU A 134 5.15 -14.39 -5.70
C LEU A 134 3.85 -13.58 -5.54
N ASP A 135 3.06 -13.88 -4.51
CA ASP A 135 1.86 -13.11 -4.18
C ASP A 135 2.20 -11.64 -3.84
N TRP A 136 3.24 -11.43 -3.04
CA TRP A 136 3.74 -10.09 -2.74
C TRP A 136 4.22 -9.33 -3.98
N MET A 137 4.87 -10.01 -4.94
CA MET A 137 5.28 -9.39 -6.20
C MET A 137 4.08 -8.84 -6.99
N VAL A 138 2.92 -9.49 -6.94
CA VAL A 138 1.68 -8.96 -7.53
C VAL A 138 1.26 -7.66 -6.85
N HIS A 139 1.30 -7.60 -5.51
CA HIS A 139 1.02 -6.37 -4.76
C HIS A 139 2.03 -5.25 -5.10
N TYR A 140 3.32 -5.58 -5.19
CA TYR A 140 4.38 -4.64 -5.53
C TYR A 140 4.25 -4.09 -6.95
N SER A 141 3.95 -4.93 -7.94
CA SER A 141 3.70 -4.50 -9.32
C SER A 141 2.46 -3.61 -9.43
N ASN A 142 1.38 -3.94 -8.72
CA ASN A 142 0.19 -3.09 -8.68
C ASN A 142 0.47 -1.75 -8.00
N LEU A 143 1.31 -1.73 -6.97
CA LEU A 143 1.73 -0.49 -6.31
C LEU A 143 2.49 0.40 -7.29
N ALA A 144 3.44 -0.16 -8.06
CA ALA A 144 4.14 0.55 -9.12
C ALA A 144 3.18 1.11 -10.18
N LEU A 145 2.23 0.28 -10.63
CA LEU A 145 1.22 0.67 -11.61
C LEU A 145 0.37 1.84 -11.09
N TYR A 146 -0.13 1.75 -9.86
CA TYR A 146 -0.98 2.79 -9.26
C TYR A 146 -0.22 4.11 -9.07
N SER A 147 1.04 4.03 -8.62
CA SER A 147 1.91 5.21 -8.51
C SER A 147 2.13 5.93 -9.84
N SER A 148 2.18 5.18 -10.95
CA SER A 148 2.36 5.76 -12.30
C SER A 148 1.03 6.22 -12.93
N LEU A 149 -0.06 5.49 -12.72
CA LEU A 149 -1.38 5.81 -13.28
C LEU A 149 -2.01 7.04 -12.63
N TYR A 150 -1.81 7.25 -11.33
CA TYR A 150 -2.40 8.40 -10.63
C TYR A 150 -2.04 9.77 -11.26
N PRO A 151 -0.77 10.14 -11.46
CA PRO A 151 -0.43 11.43 -12.07
C PRO A 151 -0.94 11.54 -13.51
N ALA A 152 -0.89 10.47 -14.30
CA ALA A 152 -1.41 10.43 -15.66
C ALA A 152 -2.94 10.65 -15.69
N GLY A 153 -3.69 9.95 -14.82
CA GLY A 153 -5.12 10.15 -14.65
C GLY A 153 -5.43 11.57 -14.19
N LYS A 154 -4.72 12.09 -13.19
CA LYS A 154 -4.94 13.47 -12.71
C LYS A 154 -4.74 14.52 -13.81
N LEU A 155 -3.82 14.32 -14.75
CA LEU A 155 -3.67 15.23 -15.90
C LEU A 155 -4.87 15.16 -16.85
N LEU A 156 -5.41 13.97 -17.07
CA LEU A 156 -6.59 13.75 -17.92
C LEU A 156 -7.90 14.21 -17.26
N SER A 157 -7.95 14.39 -15.93
CA SER A 157 -9.19 14.75 -15.24
C SER A 157 -9.78 16.08 -15.70
N GLY A 158 -8.95 17.03 -16.12
CA GLY A 158 -9.41 18.31 -16.67
C GLY A 158 -10.23 18.14 -17.95
N MET A 159 -9.82 17.22 -18.83
CA MET A 159 -10.50 16.92 -20.10
C MET A 159 -11.78 16.10 -19.92
N LEU A 160 -11.91 15.39 -18.80
CA LEU A 160 -12.99 14.44 -18.53
C LEU A 160 -14.14 15.05 -17.71
N THR A 161 -14.07 16.35 -17.41
CA THR A 161 -15.14 17.11 -16.72
C THR A 161 -16.45 17.19 -17.52
N THR A 162 -16.43 16.86 -18.81
CA THR A 162 -17.59 16.83 -19.71
C THR A 162 -18.27 15.46 -19.79
N LEU A 163 -17.73 14.42 -19.13
CA LEU A 163 -18.30 13.07 -19.17
C LEU A 163 -19.71 13.02 -18.58
N PRO A 164 -20.59 12.14 -19.08
CA PRO A 164 -21.88 11.85 -18.45
C PRO A 164 -21.72 11.36 -17.00
N PRO A 165 -22.77 11.48 -16.16
CA PRO A 165 -22.69 11.20 -14.72
C PRO A 165 -22.10 9.82 -14.36
N LYS A 166 -22.53 8.76 -15.07
CA LYS A 166 -22.07 7.39 -14.79
C LYS A 166 -20.59 7.16 -15.08
N PRO A 167 -20.06 7.42 -16.29
CA PRO A 167 -18.62 7.34 -16.56
C PRO A 167 -17.77 8.24 -15.65
N ARG A 168 -18.28 9.42 -15.30
CA ARG A 168 -17.61 10.36 -14.40
C ARG A 168 -17.43 9.78 -12.99
N TYR A 169 -18.47 9.15 -12.44
CA TYR A 169 -18.38 8.46 -11.16
C TYR A 169 -17.27 7.41 -11.15
N TYR A 170 -17.29 6.48 -12.13
CA TYR A 170 -16.29 5.42 -12.21
C TYR A 170 -14.87 5.98 -12.36
N TYR A 171 -14.72 7.02 -13.16
CA TYR A 171 -13.45 7.72 -13.32
C TYR A 171 -12.94 8.31 -12.00
N HIS A 172 -13.80 9.02 -11.25
CA HIS A 172 -13.44 9.53 -9.91
C HIS A 172 -13.04 8.40 -8.97
N ARG A 173 -13.80 7.28 -8.95
CA ARG A 173 -13.48 6.13 -8.10
C ARG A 173 -12.13 5.50 -8.46
N TRP A 174 -11.80 5.37 -9.74
CA TRP A 174 -10.50 4.83 -10.17
C TRP A 174 -9.34 5.76 -9.84
N LEU A 175 -9.50 7.06 -10.06
CA LEU A 175 -8.47 8.03 -9.74
C LEU A 175 -8.18 8.08 -8.24
N GLU A 176 -9.23 7.99 -7.42
CA GLU A 176 -9.09 7.80 -5.99
C GLU A 176 -8.42 6.45 -5.65
N ALA A 177 -8.83 5.34 -6.28
CA ALA A 177 -8.19 4.04 -6.06
C ALA A 177 -6.67 4.08 -6.30
N TRP A 178 -6.24 4.74 -7.39
CA TRP A 178 -4.81 4.91 -7.69
C TRP A 178 -4.11 5.81 -6.68
N ARG A 179 -4.74 6.92 -6.27
CA ARG A 179 -4.17 7.82 -5.26
C ARG A 179 -3.95 7.13 -3.92
N TYR A 180 -5.00 6.54 -3.36
CA TYR A 180 -4.94 5.95 -2.02
C TYR A 180 -4.22 4.61 -2.04
N GLY A 181 -4.40 3.79 -3.08
CA GLY A 181 -3.70 2.52 -3.22
C GLY A 181 -2.20 2.65 -3.47
N SER A 182 -1.71 3.84 -3.87
CA SER A 182 -0.28 4.15 -3.99
C SER A 182 0.33 4.88 -2.79
N GLY A 183 -0.46 5.14 -1.74
CA GLY A 183 -0.03 5.93 -0.58
C GLY A 183 0.09 7.43 -0.85
N GLY A 184 -0.56 7.95 -1.89
CA GLY A 184 -0.62 9.38 -2.25
C GLY A 184 -1.58 10.22 -1.38
N ASP A 185 -2.03 9.67 -0.26
CA ASP A 185 -2.79 10.33 0.79
C ASP A 185 -1.91 10.86 1.94
N TYR A 186 -0.60 10.59 1.91
CA TYR A 186 0.44 11.21 2.74
C TYR A 186 1.00 12.49 2.09
#